data_AF-A0A3N5SFQ3-F1
#
_entry.id   AF-A0A3N5SFQ3-F1
#
_cell.length_a   1.000
_cell.length_b   1.000
_cell.length_c   1.000
_cell.angle_alpha   90.00
_cell.angle_beta   90.00
_cell.angle_gamma   90.00
#
_symmetry.space_group_name_H-M   'P 1'
#
loop_
_entity.id
_entity.type
_entity.pdbx_description
1 polymer ?
#
loop_
_entity_poly.entity_id
_entity_poly.type
_entity_poly.pdbx_seq_one_letter_code
_entity_poly.pdbx_strand_id
1 'polypeptide(L)'
;MINRLSIRAKSILINSGASVALFAAIMVLYYFFPVWYVYLISEDTPGEYATTTAYLAGCCVMAWAMIRNRDARTMINALLLLFMFFVGMEEISWGQRIIGIETADFFMEHNHQREFNLHNLSFVKYTKMLFHNGIFVWLLLSWIPWRKLGFFGRLLEWLKVPKIPPYTAPYFILALIFAYFGIIPKSEEFNELIFAYAFAFLSLDICYETGPAPDRDRLHIVPAWLLTGVIVASALLLSVRWPWPDVLSSRMNLFAVQEYPRRGLDVQAEKVFEYLLAMPELRNPDTLYNYAAYLQKKGEGERARSLISMAIEDK
;
A
#
# COMPACT_ATOMS: atom_id res chain seq x y z
N MET A 1 -8.71 -10.50 32.35
CA MET A 1 -9.28 -11.43 31.34
C MET A 1 -8.26 -11.91 30.30
N ILE A 2 -7.43 -11.03 29.72
CA ILE A 2 -6.49 -11.37 28.62
C ILE A 2 -5.42 -12.41 29.01
N ASN A 3 -4.93 -12.41 30.26
CA ASN A 3 -3.85 -13.33 30.67
C ASN A 3 -4.21 -14.82 30.56
N ARG A 4 -5.52 -15.18 30.59
CA ARG A 4 -6.01 -16.56 30.48
C ARG A 4 -6.21 -17.06 29.04
N LEU A 5 -6.03 -16.21 28.03
CA LEU A 5 -6.19 -16.58 26.62
C LEU A 5 -4.99 -17.41 26.13
N SER A 6 -5.25 -18.32 25.18
CA SER A 6 -4.18 -19.01 24.45
C SER A 6 -3.32 -18.01 23.67
N ILE A 7 -2.08 -18.38 23.37
CA ILE A 7 -1.13 -17.49 22.67
C ILE A 7 -1.66 -17.12 21.29
N ARG A 8 -2.26 -18.09 20.57
CA ARG A 8 -2.96 -17.85 19.30
C ARG A 8 -4.08 -16.83 19.45
N ALA A 9 -4.94 -16.97 20.47
CA ALA A 9 -6.03 -16.04 20.70
C ALA A 9 -5.53 -14.62 21.04
N LYS A 10 -4.45 -14.51 21.83
CA LYS A 10 -3.79 -13.24 22.12
C LYS A 10 -3.23 -12.60 20.85
N SER A 11 -2.53 -13.36 20.01
CA SER A 11 -2.00 -12.87 18.73
C SER A 11 -3.10 -12.36 17.81
N ILE A 12 -4.19 -13.12 17.64
CA ILE A 12 -5.33 -12.67 16.82
C ILE A 12 -5.89 -11.36 17.37
N LEU A 13 -6.18 -11.29 18.67
CA LEU A 13 -6.76 -10.10 19.28
C LEU A 13 -5.88 -8.86 19.11
N ILE A 14 -4.56 -9.00 19.30
CA ILE A 14 -3.63 -7.88 19.18
C ILE A 14 -3.50 -7.41 17.73
N ASN A 15 -3.37 -8.33 16.78
CA ASN A 15 -3.28 -7.97 15.35
C ASN A 15 -4.60 -7.39 14.84
N SER A 16 -5.75 -7.92 15.28
CA SER A 16 -7.06 -7.30 15.00
C SER A 16 -7.16 -5.88 15.58
N GLY A 17 -6.71 -5.68 16.82
CA GLY A 17 -6.64 -4.34 17.42
C GLY A 17 -5.74 -3.39 16.63
N ALA A 18 -4.59 -3.87 16.17
CA ALA A 18 -3.68 -3.10 15.31
C ALA A 18 -4.32 -2.76 13.96
N SER A 19 -5.02 -3.69 13.30
CA SER A 19 -5.75 -3.43 12.05
C SER A 19 -6.87 -2.40 12.25
N VAL A 20 -7.63 -2.47 13.34
CA VAL A 20 -8.66 -1.47 13.67
C VAL A 20 -8.04 -0.10 13.94
N ALA A 21 -6.95 -0.05 14.69
CA ALA A 21 -6.23 1.20 14.95
C ALA A 21 -5.67 1.81 13.66
N LEU A 22 -5.12 0.98 12.77
CA LEU A 22 -4.63 1.41 11.45
C LEU A 22 -5.77 1.97 10.59
N PHE A 23 -6.90 1.26 10.51
CA PHE A 23 -8.08 1.74 9.80
C PHE A 23 -8.56 3.10 10.33
N ALA A 24 -8.67 3.23 11.65
CA ALA A 24 -9.07 4.49 12.29
C ALA A 24 -8.06 5.61 12.01
N ALA A 25 -6.76 5.32 12.05
CA ALA A 25 -5.71 6.29 11.74
C ALA A 25 -5.80 6.78 10.28
N ILE A 26 -6.05 5.89 9.32
CA ILE A 26 -6.26 6.25 7.90
C ILE A 26 -7.49 7.15 7.75
N MET A 27 -8.60 6.82 8.42
CA MET A 27 -9.81 7.67 8.40
C MET A 27 -9.54 9.05 9.01
N VAL A 28 -8.82 9.10 10.14
CA VAL A 28 -8.43 10.37 10.78
C VAL A 28 -7.58 11.21 9.84
N LEU A 29 -6.59 10.60 9.18
CA LEU A 29 -5.74 11.28 8.22
C LEU A 29 -6.58 11.86 7.07
N TYR A 30 -7.46 11.06 6.49
CA TYR A 30 -8.32 11.48 5.37
C TYR A 30 -9.24 12.66 5.72
N TYR A 31 -9.93 12.60 6.86
CA TYR A 31 -10.92 13.62 7.22
C TYR A 31 -10.32 14.87 7.87
N PHE A 32 -9.26 14.73 8.67
CA PHE A 32 -8.73 15.83 9.50
C PHE A 32 -7.40 16.39 8.98
N PHE A 33 -6.62 15.60 8.25
CA PHE A 33 -5.27 15.97 7.79
C PHE A 33 -5.12 15.74 6.27
N PRO A 34 -5.93 16.40 5.43
CA PRO A 34 -6.07 16.08 4.00
C PRO A 34 -4.79 16.27 3.18
N VAL A 35 -3.92 17.21 3.57
CA VAL A 35 -2.60 17.42 2.96
C VAL A 35 -1.70 16.20 3.19
N TRP A 36 -1.60 15.76 4.45
CA TRP A 36 -0.81 14.58 4.83
C TRP A 36 -1.40 13.28 4.29
N TYR A 37 -2.72 13.21 4.15
CA TYR A 37 -3.38 12.11 3.46
C TYR A 37 -2.87 12.01 2.03
N VAL A 38 -2.95 13.09 1.25
CA VAL A 38 -2.48 13.11 -0.15
C VAL A 38 -0.98 12.83 -0.23
N TYR A 39 -0.20 13.39 0.69
CA TYR A 39 1.23 13.13 0.78
C TYR A 39 1.53 11.65 1.01
N LEU A 40 0.74 10.94 1.79
CA LEU A 40 0.94 9.52 2.07
C LEU A 40 0.65 8.62 0.86
N ILE A 41 -0.28 9.01 -0.01
CA ILE A 41 -0.80 8.18 -1.11
C ILE A 41 -0.30 8.60 -2.51
N SER A 42 0.68 9.49 -2.57
CA SER A 42 1.26 9.93 -3.84
C SER A 42 2.42 9.01 -4.24
N GLU A 43 2.76 8.96 -5.53
CA GLU A 43 3.93 8.18 -5.97
C GLU A 43 5.22 8.80 -5.43
N ASP A 44 6.25 7.97 -5.19
CA ASP A 44 7.53 8.33 -4.57
C ASP A 44 7.40 9.04 -3.21
N THR A 45 6.37 8.67 -2.45
CA THR A 45 6.15 9.17 -1.09
C THR A 45 6.20 8.02 -0.08
N PRO A 46 6.07 8.29 1.25
CA PRO A 46 6.20 7.25 2.26
C PRO A 46 5.28 6.05 2.07
N GLY A 47 4.10 6.21 1.46
CA GLY A 47 3.19 5.09 1.20
C GLY A 47 3.77 4.08 0.22
N GLU A 48 4.11 4.54 -1.00
CA GLU A 48 4.71 3.71 -2.05
C GLU A 48 6.03 3.06 -1.58
N TYR A 49 6.93 3.85 -0.99
CA TYR A 49 8.18 3.30 -0.46
C TYR A 49 7.95 2.33 0.69
N ALA A 50 6.91 2.50 1.52
CA ALA A 50 6.55 1.51 2.53
C ALA A 50 6.00 0.24 1.90
N THR A 51 5.21 0.32 0.83
CA THR A 51 4.72 -0.84 0.07
C THR A 51 5.89 -1.63 -0.50
N THR A 52 6.80 -0.97 -1.23
CA THR A 52 8.01 -1.58 -1.78
C THR A 52 8.87 -2.22 -0.70
N THR A 53 9.22 -1.47 0.35
CA THR A 53 10.12 -1.98 1.39
C THR A 53 9.48 -3.10 2.20
N ALA A 54 8.16 -3.10 2.41
CA ALA A 54 7.44 -4.22 3.04
C ALA A 54 7.50 -5.49 2.19
N TYR A 55 7.23 -5.40 0.89
CA TYR A 55 7.35 -6.54 -0.03
C TYR A 55 8.78 -7.08 -0.10
N LEU A 56 9.77 -6.19 -0.23
CA LEU A 56 11.18 -6.58 -0.28
C LEU A 56 11.65 -7.18 1.06
N ALA A 57 11.22 -6.63 2.19
CA ALA A 57 11.50 -7.21 3.50
C ALA A 57 10.88 -8.61 3.64
N GLY A 58 9.63 -8.79 3.21
CA GLY A 58 8.97 -10.10 3.15
C GLY A 58 9.72 -11.09 2.25
N CYS A 59 10.22 -10.64 1.11
CA CYS A 59 11.06 -11.41 0.19
C CYS A 59 12.37 -11.85 0.88
N CYS A 60 13.08 -10.93 1.55
CA CYS A 60 14.32 -11.24 2.27
C CYS A 60 14.09 -12.24 3.41
N VAL A 61 13.01 -12.09 4.17
CA VAL A 61 12.66 -13.02 5.25
C VAL A 61 12.33 -14.42 4.70
N MET A 62 11.60 -14.50 3.59
CA MET A 62 11.32 -15.78 2.91
C MET A 62 12.61 -16.43 2.38
N ALA A 63 13.47 -15.65 1.73
CA ALA A 63 14.77 -16.12 1.25
C ALA A 63 15.61 -16.67 2.40
N TRP A 64 15.65 -15.96 3.52
CA TRP A 64 16.33 -16.40 4.73
C TRP A 64 15.77 -17.71 5.27
N ALA A 65 14.44 -17.85 5.34
CA ALA A 65 13.78 -19.10 5.73
C ALA A 65 14.22 -20.28 4.83
N MET A 66 14.21 -20.08 3.52
CA MET A 66 14.63 -21.08 2.53
C MET A 66 16.12 -21.44 2.64
N ILE A 67 17.00 -20.46 2.93
CA ILE A 67 18.42 -20.72 3.14
C ILE A 67 18.61 -21.58 4.39
N ARG A 68 17.96 -21.21 5.50
CA ARG A 68 18.11 -21.83 6.82
C ARG A 68 17.46 -23.21 6.92
N ASN A 69 16.31 -23.43 6.30
CA ASN A 69 15.60 -24.71 6.37
C ASN A 69 15.14 -25.19 4.98
N ARG A 70 15.40 -26.48 4.70
CA ARG A 70 14.95 -27.17 3.48
C ARG A 70 13.43 -27.31 3.38
N ASP A 71 12.72 -27.37 4.51
CA ASP A 71 11.26 -27.48 4.54
C ASP A 71 10.56 -26.21 4.03
N ALA A 72 11.22 -25.05 4.14
CA ALA A 72 10.75 -23.81 3.54
C ALA A 72 10.92 -23.77 2.01
N ARG A 73 11.72 -24.67 1.41
CA ARG A 73 12.02 -24.70 -0.03
C ARG A 73 10.93 -25.40 -0.84
N THR A 74 9.70 -24.93 -0.70
CA THR A 74 8.57 -25.40 -1.50
C THR A 74 8.48 -24.57 -2.79
N MET A 75 7.91 -25.15 -3.84
CA MET A 75 7.66 -24.42 -5.10
C MET A 75 6.77 -23.19 -4.84
N ILE A 76 5.75 -23.32 -3.98
CA ILE A 76 4.83 -22.22 -3.66
C ILE A 76 5.53 -21.10 -2.88
N ASN A 77 6.41 -21.42 -1.94
CA ASN A 77 7.20 -20.40 -1.23
C ASN A 77 8.17 -19.68 -2.17
N ALA A 78 8.77 -20.40 -3.12
CA ALA A 78 9.60 -19.78 -4.15
C ALA A 78 8.78 -18.84 -5.06
N LEU A 79 7.57 -19.23 -5.45
CA LEU A 79 6.66 -18.36 -6.21
C LEU A 79 6.21 -17.14 -5.40
N LEU A 80 5.92 -17.30 -4.11
CA LEU A 80 5.60 -16.18 -3.21
C LEU A 80 6.77 -15.21 -3.06
N LEU A 81 8.01 -15.73 -2.94
CA LEU A 81 9.23 -14.93 -2.91
C LEU A 81 9.36 -14.09 -4.19
N LEU A 82 9.25 -14.73 -5.36
CA LEU A 82 9.33 -14.06 -6.64
C LEU A 82 8.21 -13.05 -6.84
N PHE A 83 6.99 -13.38 -6.39
CA PHE A 83 5.85 -12.46 -6.41
C PHE A 83 6.12 -11.21 -5.57
N MET A 84 6.54 -11.37 -4.31
CA MET A 84 6.86 -10.24 -3.45
C MET A 84 8.00 -9.38 -4.04
N PHE A 85 9.05 -10.00 -4.58
CA PHE A 85 10.11 -9.27 -5.25
C PHE A 85 9.59 -8.48 -6.45
N PHE A 86 8.84 -9.14 -7.32
CA PHE A 86 8.29 -8.54 -8.54
C PHE A 86 7.37 -7.36 -8.22
N VAL A 87 6.38 -7.56 -7.34
CA VAL A 87 5.47 -6.48 -6.95
C VAL A 87 6.22 -5.35 -6.27
N GLY A 88 7.11 -5.64 -5.32
CA GLY A 88 7.89 -4.60 -4.65
C GLY A 88 8.72 -3.74 -5.61
N MET A 89 9.29 -4.35 -6.66
CA MET A 89 10.02 -3.60 -7.71
C MET A 89 9.08 -2.85 -8.64
N GLU A 90 7.94 -3.42 -9.00
CA GLU A 90 6.93 -2.74 -9.83
C GLU A 90 6.41 -1.45 -9.18
N GLU A 91 6.22 -1.44 -7.85
CA GLU A 91 5.76 -0.26 -7.08
C GLU A 91 6.72 0.95 -7.20
N ILE A 92 8.02 0.74 -7.42
CA ILE A 92 8.99 1.83 -7.65
C ILE A 92 9.47 1.88 -9.10
N SER A 93 8.68 1.32 -10.02
CA SER A 93 8.98 1.31 -11.46
C SER A 93 10.38 0.76 -11.75
N TRP A 94 10.74 -0.34 -11.09
CA TRP A 94 12.05 -0.98 -11.13
C TRP A 94 13.22 -0.08 -10.75
N GLY A 95 12.98 0.98 -9.97
CA GLY A 95 13.97 1.99 -9.62
C GLY A 95 14.29 2.93 -10.77
N GLN A 96 13.46 3.01 -11.80
CA GLN A 96 13.63 3.88 -12.96
C GLN A 96 14.00 5.31 -12.55
N ARG A 97 13.21 5.91 -11.65
CA ARG A 97 13.39 7.28 -11.17
C ARG A 97 14.62 7.44 -10.27
N ILE A 98 14.94 6.40 -9.48
CA ILE A 98 16.11 6.36 -8.59
C ILE A 98 17.42 6.33 -9.41
N ILE A 99 17.42 5.56 -10.50
CA ILE A 99 18.59 5.32 -11.36
C ILE A 99 18.68 6.37 -12.49
N GLY A 100 17.58 7.07 -12.80
CA GLY A 100 17.52 8.07 -13.87
C GLY A 100 17.37 7.46 -15.26
N ILE A 101 16.62 6.36 -15.38
CA ILE A 101 16.35 5.69 -16.67
C ILE A 101 15.16 6.37 -17.34
N GLU A 102 15.30 6.75 -18.61
CA GLU A 102 14.20 7.32 -19.39
C GLU A 102 13.12 6.28 -19.73
N THR A 103 11.86 6.70 -19.77
CA THR A 103 10.75 5.84 -20.17
C THR A 103 10.83 5.56 -21.67
N ALA A 104 10.89 4.29 -22.07
CA ALA A 104 10.86 3.90 -23.48
C ALA A 104 9.52 4.23 -24.16
N ASP A 105 9.54 4.49 -25.48
CA ASP A 105 8.37 4.90 -26.28
C ASP A 105 7.14 4.01 -26.06
N PHE A 106 7.35 2.69 -25.96
CA PHE A 106 6.27 1.74 -25.69
C PHE A 106 5.48 2.09 -24.42
N PHE A 107 6.18 2.38 -23.32
CA PHE A 107 5.56 2.73 -22.05
C PHE A 107 4.99 4.14 -22.08
N MET A 108 5.61 5.08 -22.81
CA MET A 108 5.04 6.42 -23.01
C MET A 108 3.64 6.38 -23.65
N GLU A 109 3.40 5.41 -24.55
CA GLU A 109 2.12 5.24 -25.25
C GLU A 109 1.11 4.37 -24.49
N HIS A 110 1.56 3.30 -23.82
CA HIS A 110 0.68 2.25 -23.29
C HIS A 110 0.51 2.25 -21.77
N ASN A 111 1.39 2.95 -21.03
CA ASN A 111 1.36 3.05 -19.58
C ASN A 111 0.60 4.31 -19.14
N HIS A 112 -0.36 4.17 -18.22
CA HIS A 112 -1.18 5.29 -17.76
C HIS A 112 -0.39 6.39 -17.03
N GLN A 113 0.73 6.05 -16.41
CA GLN A 113 1.62 6.96 -15.71
C GLN A 113 2.91 7.26 -16.50
N ARG A 114 3.08 6.64 -17.69
CA ARG A 114 4.27 6.77 -18.53
C ARG A 114 5.55 6.31 -17.82
N GLU A 115 5.46 5.17 -17.15
CA GLU A 115 6.54 4.61 -16.35
C GLU A 115 6.96 3.22 -16.81
N PHE A 116 8.17 2.82 -16.41
CA PHE A 116 8.73 1.49 -16.63
C PHE A 116 8.19 0.50 -15.60
N ASN A 117 6.88 0.28 -15.60
CA ASN A 117 6.22 -0.79 -14.85
C ASN A 117 5.12 -1.43 -15.70
N LEU A 118 4.84 -2.70 -15.42
CA LEU A 118 3.85 -3.49 -16.13
C LEU A 118 2.46 -3.29 -15.53
N HIS A 119 2.34 -3.05 -14.23
CA HIS A 119 1.02 -2.96 -13.59
C HIS A 119 0.22 -1.70 -13.98
N ASN A 120 0.85 -0.64 -14.52
CA ASN A 120 0.15 0.54 -15.03
C ASN A 120 -0.12 0.49 -16.54
N LEU A 121 0.22 -0.62 -17.21
CA LEU A 121 -0.18 -0.83 -18.59
C LEU A 121 -1.70 -0.92 -18.69
N SER A 122 -2.24 -0.21 -19.68
CA SER A 122 -3.69 -0.03 -19.87
C SER A 122 -4.49 -1.33 -19.99
N PHE A 123 -3.87 -2.41 -20.48
CA PHE A 123 -4.48 -3.73 -20.66
C PHE A 123 -4.36 -4.65 -19.44
N VAL A 124 -3.59 -4.26 -18.40
CA VAL A 124 -3.35 -5.06 -17.19
C VAL A 124 -4.41 -4.82 -16.11
N LYS A 125 -5.40 -3.96 -16.37
CA LYS A 125 -6.45 -3.51 -15.41
C LYS A 125 -7.19 -4.62 -14.65
N TYR A 126 -7.45 -5.78 -15.28
CA TYR A 126 -8.23 -6.85 -14.64
C TYR A 126 -7.43 -7.72 -13.67
N THR A 127 -6.09 -7.61 -13.68
CA THR A 127 -5.22 -8.47 -12.86
C THR A 127 -5.39 -8.20 -11.36
N LYS A 128 -5.64 -6.94 -10.95
CA LYS A 128 -5.88 -6.59 -9.54
C LYS A 128 -7.10 -7.31 -8.96
N MET A 129 -8.22 -7.37 -9.70
CA MET A 129 -9.43 -8.06 -9.26
C MET A 129 -9.22 -9.58 -9.14
N LEU A 130 -8.51 -10.19 -10.09
CA LEU A 130 -8.16 -11.61 -10.02
C LEU A 130 -7.29 -11.90 -8.81
N PHE A 131 -6.31 -11.04 -8.53
CA PHE A 131 -5.46 -11.13 -7.34
C PHE A 131 -6.30 -11.06 -6.06
N HIS A 132 -7.14 -10.04 -5.88
CA HIS A 132 -8.00 -9.90 -4.69
C HIS A 132 -8.89 -11.13 -4.46
N ASN A 133 -9.54 -11.62 -5.52
CA ASN A 133 -10.38 -12.81 -5.45
C ASN A 133 -9.58 -14.07 -5.09
N GLY A 134 -8.37 -14.22 -5.64
CA GLY A 134 -7.45 -15.29 -5.28
C GLY A 134 -7.07 -15.26 -3.79
N ILE A 135 -6.75 -14.07 -3.26
CA ILE A 135 -6.44 -13.89 -1.83
C ILE A 135 -7.66 -14.17 -0.96
N PHE A 136 -8.84 -13.71 -1.34
CA PHE A 136 -10.07 -13.99 -0.62
C PHE A 136 -10.35 -15.50 -0.54
N VAL A 137 -10.23 -16.22 -1.65
CA VAL A 137 -10.39 -17.68 -1.70
C VAL A 137 -9.31 -18.37 -0.84
N TRP A 138 -8.05 -17.96 -0.95
CA TRP A 138 -6.97 -18.53 -0.16
C TRP A 138 -7.15 -18.31 1.35
N LEU A 139 -7.63 -17.13 1.74
CA LEU A 139 -8.00 -16.82 3.11
C LEU A 139 -9.10 -17.75 3.61
N LEU A 140 -10.20 -17.92 2.88
CA LEU A 140 -11.27 -18.85 3.28
C LEU A 140 -10.77 -20.29 3.38
N LEU A 141 -10.01 -20.76 2.39
CA LEU A 141 -9.47 -22.11 2.36
C LEU A 141 -8.49 -22.39 3.50
N SER A 142 -7.79 -21.38 4.00
CA SER A 142 -6.84 -21.53 5.11
C SER A 142 -7.51 -21.96 6.42
N TRP A 143 -8.78 -21.60 6.60
CA TRP A 143 -9.59 -21.94 7.79
C TRP A 143 -10.30 -23.29 7.68
N ILE A 144 -10.30 -23.90 6.49
CA ILE A 144 -10.90 -25.20 6.24
C ILE A 144 -9.84 -26.30 6.40
N PRO A 145 -10.13 -27.42 7.11
CA PRO A 145 -9.26 -28.59 7.09
C PRO A 145 -9.24 -29.18 5.68
N TRP A 146 -8.09 -29.14 4.99
CA TRP A 146 -7.99 -29.48 3.56
C TRP A 146 -8.38 -30.92 3.24
N ARG A 147 -8.18 -31.86 4.18
CA ARG A 147 -8.77 -33.21 4.12
C ARG A 147 -10.27 -33.27 3.79
N LYS A 148 -11.06 -32.23 4.14
CA LYS A 148 -12.50 -32.14 3.84
C LYS A 148 -12.80 -31.75 2.38
N LEU A 149 -11.80 -31.31 1.62
CA LEU A 149 -11.93 -30.83 0.24
C LEU A 149 -11.63 -31.91 -0.81
N GLY A 150 -11.50 -33.18 -0.41
CA GLY A 150 -11.29 -34.30 -1.32
C GLY A 150 -10.00 -34.18 -2.14
N PHE A 151 -10.11 -34.30 -3.46
CA PHE A 151 -8.98 -34.21 -4.38
C PHE A 151 -8.25 -32.87 -4.30
N PHE A 152 -8.98 -31.75 -4.27
CA PHE A 152 -8.40 -30.41 -4.19
C PHE A 152 -7.58 -30.22 -2.92
N GLY A 153 -8.08 -30.72 -1.79
CA GLY A 153 -7.34 -30.69 -0.53
C GLY A 153 -6.00 -31.43 -0.59
N ARG A 154 -5.99 -32.64 -1.19
CA ARG A 154 -4.76 -33.40 -1.40
C ARG A 154 -3.77 -32.68 -2.32
N LEU A 155 -4.26 -31.98 -3.34
CA LEU A 155 -3.41 -31.19 -4.22
C LEU A 155 -2.74 -30.03 -3.48
N LEU A 156 -3.49 -29.28 -2.64
CA LEU A 156 -2.94 -28.18 -1.83
C LEU A 156 -1.89 -28.68 -0.83
N GLU A 157 -2.14 -29.83 -0.18
CA GLU A 157 -1.18 -30.48 0.72
C GLU A 157 0.07 -30.96 -0.02
N TRP A 158 -0.09 -31.56 -1.21
CA TRP A 158 1.01 -32.02 -2.04
C TRP A 158 1.89 -30.87 -2.54
N LEU A 159 1.27 -29.77 -2.98
CA LEU A 159 1.96 -28.53 -3.35
C LEU A 159 2.58 -27.81 -2.15
N LYS A 160 2.29 -28.25 -0.92
CA LYS A 160 2.68 -27.59 0.33
C LYS A 160 2.33 -26.11 0.32
N VAL A 161 1.13 -25.78 -0.14
CA VAL A 161 0.62 -24.40 -0.11
C VAL A 161 0.63 -23.94 1.36
N PRO A 162 1.22 -22.78 1.69
CA PRO A 162 1.13 -22.27 3.05
C PRO A 162 -0.31 -21.84 3.34
N LYS A 163 -0.77 -22.07 4.57
CA LYS A 163 -2.03 -21.48 5.05
C LYS A 163 -1.77 -20.06 5.51
N ILE A 164 -2.74 -19.17 5.36
CA ILE A 164 -2.70 -17.86 6.02
C ILE A 164 -2.81 -18.09 7.53
N PRO A 165 -1.80 -17.71 8.33
CA PRO A 165 -1.83 -17.86 9.78
C PRO A 165 -2.98 -17.03 10.37
N PRO A 166 -3.70 -17.53 11.38
CA PRO A 166 -4.83 -16.80 11.96
C PRO A 166 -4.48 -15.39 12.45
N TYR A 167 -3.23 -15.16 12.88
CA TYR A 167 -2.81 -13.85 13.38
C TYR A 167 -2.47 -12.83 12.27
N THR A 168 -2.18 -13.27 11.04
CA THR A 168 -1.99 -12.37 9.89
C THR A 168 -3.30 -12.11 9.14
N ALA A 169 -4.30 -12.98 9.31
CA ALA A 169 -5.63 -12.85 8.71
C ALA A 169 -6.28 -11.46 8.88
N PRO A 170 -6.18 -10.75 10.03
CA PRO A 170 -6.73 -9.40 10.17
C PRO A 170 -6.21 -8.40 9.13
N TYR A 171 -4.93 -8.49 8.73
CA TYR A 171 -4.34 -7.63 7.71
C TYR A 171 -4.87 -7.98 6.31
N PHE A 172 -4.94 -9.26 5.95
CA PHE A 172 -5.55 -9.69 4.69
C PHE A 172 -7.01 -9.26 4.58
N ILE A 173 -7.78 -9.38 5.67
CA ILE A 173 -9.18 -8.92 5.72
C ILE A 173 -9.25 -7.41 5.52
N LEU A 174 -8.44 -6.63 6.25
CA LEU A 174 -8.44 -5.18 6.13
C LEU A 174 -8.05 -4.72 4.71
N ALA A 175 -7.03 -5.34 4.11
CA ALA A 175 -6.65 -5.06 2.72
C ALA A 175 -7.80 -5.35 1.75
N LEU A 176 -8.48 -6.50 1.89
CA LEU A 176 -9.65 -6.84 1.06
C LEU A 176 -10.82 -5.88 1.28
N ILE A 177 -11.00 -5.35 2.49
CA ILE A 177 -12.01 -4.33 2.78
C ILE A 177 -11.72 -3.06 1.96
N PHE A 178 -10.49 -2.55 1.96
CA PHE A 178 -10.12 -1.43 1.10
C PHE A 178 -10.28 -1.77 -0.39
N ALA A 179 -9.86 -2.98 -0.79
CA ALA A 179 -9.90 -3.46 -2.16
C ALA A 179 -11.32 -3.49 -2.76
N TYR A 180 -12.28 -4.03 -2.02
CA TYR A 180 -13.63 -4.27 -2.54
C TYR A 180 -14.60 -3.12 -2.33
N PHE A 181 -14.42 -2.34 -1.26
CA PHE A 181 -15.40 -1.31 -0.90
C PHE A 181 -14.99 0.10 -1.35
N GLY A 182 -13.73 0.34 -1.74
CA GLY A 182 -13.31 1.66 -2.23
C GLY A 182 -13.63 2.80 -1.26
N ILE A 183 -13.40 2.54 0.03
CA ILE A 183 -13.89 3.35 1.17
C ILE A 183 -13.55 4.83 0.99
N ILE A 184 -12.33 5.11 0.56
CA ILE A 184 -11.79 6.45 0.32
C ILE A 184 -11.14 6.54 -1.08
N PRO A 185 -10.97 7.74 -1.65
CA PRO A 185 -10.23 7.89 -2.91
C PRO A 185 -8.85 7.28 -2.76
N LYS A 186 -8.36 6.54 -3.76
CA LYS A 186 -7.07 5.83 -3.67
C LYS A 186 -7.01 4.77 -2.56
N SER A 187 -8.12 4.05 -2.33
CA SER A 187 -8.13 2.85 -1.46
C SER A 187 -7.17 1.74 -1.92
N GLU A 188 -6.80 1.73 -3.20
CA GLU A 188 -5.77 0.85 -3.77
C GLU A 188 -4.39 1.04 -3.11
N GLU A 189 -3.95 2.27 -2.87
CA GLU A 189 -2.64 2.52 -2.24
C GLU A 189 -2.58 1.90 -0.84
N PHE A 190 -3.70 1.91 -0.11
CA PHE A 190 -3.80 1.28 1.21
C PHE A 190 -3.93 -0.23 1.14
N ASN A 191 -4.67 -0.79 0.18
CA ASN A 191 -4.80 -2.24 0.08
C ASN A 191 -3.46 -2.89 -0.30
N GLU A 192 -2.70 -2.27 -1.19
CA GLU A 192 -1.36 -2.70 -1.63
C GLU A 192 -0.38 -2.67 -0.46
N LEU A 193 -0.34 -1.57 0.30
CA LEU A 193 0.48 -1.44 1.51
C LEU A 193 0.13 -2.50 2.56
N ILE A 194 -1.16 -2.68 2.85
CA ILE A 194 -1.61 -3.62 3.89
C ILE A 194 -1.35 -5.07 3.44
N PHE A 195 -1.52 -5.40 2.15
CA PHE A 195 -1.11 -6.70 1.62
C PHE A 195 0.40 -6.90 1.75
N ALA A 196 1.23 -5.89 1.45
CA ALA A 196 2.67 -5.99 1.59
C ALA A 196 3.08 -6.37 3.03
N TYR A 197 2.48 -5.73 4.04
CA TYR A 197 2.66 -6.12 5.44
C TYR A 197 2.14 -7.54 5.74
N ALA A 198 0.97 -7.91 5.22
CA ALA A 198 0.38 -9.23 5.42
C ALA A 198 1.29 -10.35 4.86
N PHE A 199 1.89 -10.13 3.68
CA PHE A 199 2.88 -11.04 3.10
C PHE A 199 4.20 -11.05 3.87
N ALA A 200 4.68 -9.90 4.32
CA ALA A 200 5.88 -9.84 5.15
C ALA A 200 5.72 -10.63 6.47
N PHE A 201 4.56 -10.52 7.11
CA PHE A 201 4.23 -11.31 8.31
C PHE A 201 3.98 -12.79 8.03
N LEU A 202 3.49 -13.14 6.84
CA LEU A 202 3.41 -14.53 6.40
C LEU A 202 4.82 -15.12 6.21
N SER A 203 5.74 -14.40 5.56
CA SER A 203 7.13 -14.84 5.42
C SER A 203 7.80 -15.04 6.78
N LEU A 204 7.52 -14.13 7.72
CA LEU A 204 7.98 -14.23 9.10
C LEU A 204 7.44 -15.50 9.77
N ASP A 205 6.14 -15.78 9.63
CA ASP A 205 5.53 -17.03 10.13
C ASP A 205 6.26 -18.26 9.60
N ILE A 206 6.41 -18.36 8.28
CA ILE A 206 7.06 -19.48 7.61
C ILE A 206 8.50 -19.64 8.10
N CYS A 207 9.22 -18.54 8.34
CA CYS A 207 10.57 -18.56 8.90
C CYS A 207 10.62 -19.20 10.30
N TYR A 208 9.63 -18.92 11.16
CA TYR A 208 9.55 -19.50 12.50
C TYR A 208 8.99 -20.93 12.50
N GLU A 209 7.96 -21.22 11.69
CA GLU A 209 7.36 -22.55 11.60
C GLU A 209 8.34 -23.59 11.04
N THR A 210 9.19 -23.17 10.10
CA THR A 210 10.26 -24.01 9.53
C THR A 210 11.59 -23.81 10.27
N GLY A 211 11.63 -23.27 11.48
CA GLY A 211 12.87 -23.17 12.25
C GLY A 211 13.37 -24.52 12.81
N PRO A 212 14.65 -24.63 13.25
CA PRO A 212 15.19 -25.85 13.86
C PRO A 212 14.51 -26.25 15.19
N ALA A 213 13.84 -25.30 15.85
CA ALA A 213 12.88 -25.56 16.91
C ALA A 213 11.59 -24.83 16.53
N PRO A 214 10.60 -25.52 15.93
CA PRO A 214 9.33 -24.88 15.55
C PRO A 214 8.64 -24.36 16.80
N ASP A 215 8.74 -23.05 17.02
CA ASP A 215 8.21 -22.40 18.22
C ASP A 215 6.78 -21.93 17.97
N ARG A 216 5.86 -22.89 17.95
CA ARG A 216 4.42 -22.69 17.68
C ARG A 216 3.69 -21.94 18.80
N ASP A 217 4.37 -21.69 19.91
CA ASP A 217 3.85 -21.05 21.11
C ASP A 217 4.49 -19.68 21.36
N ARG A 218 5.21 -19.09 20.40
CA ARG A 218 5.69 -17.70 20.51
C ARG A 218 4.69 -16.69 19.97
N LEU A 219 4.63 -15.57 20.67
CA LEU A 219 3.93 -14.38 20.23
C LEU A 219 4.83 -13.68 19.20
N HIS A 220 4.51 -13.74 17.90
CA HIS A 220 5.30 -13.13 16.81
C HIS A 220 5.29 -11.58 16.81
N ILE A 221 4.88 -10.96 17.91
CA ILE A 221 4.72 -9.52 18.05
C ILE A 221 6.08 -8.83 17.93
N VAL A 222 7.04 -9.13 18.80
CA VAL A 222 8.32 -8.39 18.81
C VAL A 222 9.02 -8.42 17.44
N PRO A 223 9.17 -9.57 16.76
CA PRO A 223 9.75 -9.60 15.43
C PRO A 223 8.90 -8.85 14.38
N ALA A 224 7.57 -8.90 14.46
CA ALA A 224 6.70 -8.13 13.56
C ALA A 224 6.87 -6.61 13.76
N TRP A 225 6.92 -6.12 15.00
CA TRP A 225 7.16 -4.70 15.29
C TRP A 225 8.55 -4.24 14.86
N LEU A 226 9.58 -5.07 15.03
CA LEU A 226 10.92 -4.78 14.51
C LEU A 226 10.92 -4.69 12.99
N LEU A 227 10.25 -5.65 12.31
CA LEU A 227 10.10 -5.64 10.86
C LEU A 227 9.37 -4.38 10.38
N THR A 228 8.26 -4.01 11.03
CA THR A 228 7.54 -2.76 10.78
C THR A 228 8.44 -1.54 10.99
N GLY A 229 9.24 -1.51 12.06
CA GLY A 229 10.18 -0.42 12.31
C GLY A 229 11.22 -0.27 11.20
N VAL A 230 11.75 -1.38 10.69
CA VAL A 230 12.68 -1.38 9.55
C VAL A 230 12.00 -0.86 8.29
N ILE A 231 10.80 -1.36 7.97
CA ILE A 231 10.02 -0.93 6.80
C ILE A 231 9.77 0.58 6.85
N VAL A 232 9.24 1.09 7.97
CA VAL A 232 8.94 2.52 8.13
C VAL A 232 10.22 3.36 8.04
N ALA A 233 11.30 2.96 8.71
CA ALA A 233 12.57 3.68 8.65
C ALA A 233 13.14 3.73 7.22
N SER A 234 13.10 2.61 6.50
CA SER A 234 13.53 2.55 5.10
C SER A 234 12.65 3.42 4.20
N ALA A 235 11.32 3.37 4.36
CA ALA A 235 10.39 4.17 3.58
C ALA A 235 10.62 5.67 3.77
N LEU A 236 10.78 6.12 5.02
CA LEU A 236 11.08 7.51 5.34
C LEU A 236 12.44 7.95 4.76
N LEU A 237 13.46 7.12 4.88
CA LEU A 237 14.78 7.41 4.33
C LEU A 237 14.75 7.55 2.80
N LEU A 238 14.03 6.66 2.10
CA LEU A 238 13.85 6.74 0.65
C LEU A 238 13.07 8.01 0.25
N SER A 239 11.99 8.32 0.97
CA SER A 239 11.15 9.51 0.73
C SER A 239 11.95 10.81 0.86
N VAL A 240 12.90 10.88 1.80
CA VAL A 240 13.78 12.04 1.96
C VAL A 240 14.85 12.09 0.88
N ARG A 241 15.35 10.93 0.44
CA ARG A 241 16.49 10.85 -0.48
C ARG A 241 16.10 11.03 -1.94
N TRP A 242 14.92 10.57 -2.34
CA TRP A 242 14.38 10.62 -3.70
C TRP A 242 12.92 11.11 -3.70
N PRO A 243 12.65 12.36 -3.30
CA PRO A 243 11.30 12.93 -3.42
C PRO A 243 10.95 13.23 -4.88
N TRP A 244 9.67 13.13 -5.24
CA TRP A 244 9.17 13.50 -6.57
C TRP A 244 8.05 14.56 -6.50
N PRO A 245 8.43 15.86 -6.39
CA PRO A 245 7.49 16.94 -6.10
C PRO A 245 6.41 17.15 -7.17
N ASP A 246 6.71 16.87 -8.44
CA ASP A 246 5.77 17.08 -9.55
C ASP A 246 4.55 16.14 -9.48
N VAL A 247 4.78 14.87 -9.09
CA VAL A 247 3.70 13.90 -8.92
C VAL A 247 2.88 14.23 -7.68
N LEU A 248 3.54 14.61 -6.59
CA LEU A 248 2.88 15.10 -5.38
C LEU A 248 2.00 16.33 -5.68
N SER A 249 2.54 17.31 -6.40
CA SER A 249 1.82 18.51 -6.84
C SER A 249 0.58 18.17 -7.67
N SER A 250 0.75 17.27 -8.64
CA SER A 250 -0.32 16.82 -9.52
C SER A 250 -1.42 16.09 -8.73
N ARG A 251 -1.05 15.24 -7.78
CA ARG A 251 -2.00 14.53 -6.91
C ARG A 251 -2.74 15.50 -5.99
N MET A 252 -2.04 16.47 -5.39
CA MET A 252 -2.66 17.50 -4.56
C MET A 252 -3.69 18.33 -5.34
N ASN A 253 -3.34 18.75 -6.56
CA ASN A 253 -4.27 19.45 -7.45
C ASN A 253 -5.51 18.60 -7.77
N LEU A 254 -5.32 17.33 -8.16
CA LEU A 254 -6.43 16.41 -8.43
C LEU A 254 -7.37 16.28 -7.23
N PHE A 255 -6.80 16.14 -6.03
CA PHE A 255 -7.59 16.01 -4.82
C PHE A 255 -8.36 17.28 -4.46
N ALA A 256 -7.70 18.43 -4.56
CA ALA A 256 -8.30 19.72 -4.24
C ALA A 256 -9.40 20.11 -5.24
N VAL A 257 -9.18 19.90 -6.53
CA VAL A 257 -10.17 20.24 -7.58
C VAL A 257 -11.35 19.28 -7.61
N GLN A 258 -11.10 17.99 -7.36
CA GLN A 258 -12.02 16.94 -7.77
C GLN A 258 -12.36 15.94 -6.67
N GLU A 259 -11.39 15.25 -6.08
CA GLU A 259 -11.69 14.11 -5.18
C GLU A 259 -12.36 14.52 -3.87
N TYR A 260 -11.89 15.60 -3.23
CA TYR A 260 -12.53 16.13 -2.03
C TYR A 260 -13.90 16.75 -2.33
N PRO A 261 -14.04 17.67 -3.31
CA PRO A 261 -15.35 18.28 -3.60
C PRO A 261 -16.42 17.27 -4.03
N ARG A 262 -16.07 16.22 -4.79
CA ARG A 262 -17.01 15.14 -5.16
C ARG A 262 -17.65 14.43 -3.96
N ARG A 263 -17.00 14.47 -2.81
CA ARG A 263 -17.46 13.85 -1.56
C ARG A 263 -17.99 14.88 -0.56
N GLY A 264 -18.20 16.13 -0.98
CA GLY A 264 -18.66 17.21 -0.11
C GLY A 264 -17.62 17.68 0.91
N LEU A 265 -16.34 17.41 0.66
CA LEU A 265 -15.23 17.74 1.55
C LEU A 265 -14.54 19.05 1.12
N ASP A 266 -15.34 20.11 0.94
CA ASP A 266 -14.86 21.41 0.46
C ASP A 266 -13.82 22.05 1.39
N VAL A 267 -13.97 21.87 2.70
CA VAL A 267 -12.99 22.36 3.69
C VAL A 267 -11.62 21.68 3.48
N GLN A 268 -11.61 20.39 3.13
CA GLN A 268 -10.38 19.63 2.88
C GLN A 268 -9.75 20.05 1.55
N ALA A 269 -10.56 20.27 0.52
CA ALA A 269 -10.11 20.82 -0.75
C ALA A 269 -9.40 22.17 -0.57
N GLU A 270 -10.03 23.10 0.16
CA GLU A 270 -9.48 24.42 0.43
C GLU A 270 -8.17 24.34 1.21
N LYS A 271 -8.06 23.48 2.23
CA LYS A 271 -6.79 23.24 2.95
C LYS A 271 -5.65 22.78 2.04
N VAL A 272 -5.94 21.94 1.04
CA VAL A 272 -4.91 21.49 0.09
C VAL A 272 -4.51 22.61 -0.86
N PHE A 273 -5.47 23.42 -1.35
CA PHE A 273 -5.14 24.60 -2.15
C PHE A 273 -4.30 25.63 -1.38
N GLU A 274 -4.67 25.92 -0.14
CA GLU A 274 -3.91 26.82 0.73
C GLU A 274 -2.49 26.32 0.98
N TYR A 275 -2.32 25.00 1.17
CA TYR A 275 -1.00 24.40 1.28
C TYR A 275 -0.18 24.54 0.00
N LEU A 276 -0.78 24.30 -1.17
CA LEU A 276 -0.11 24.49 -2.47
C LEU A 276 0.28 25.96 -2.69
N LEU A 277 -0.55 26.92 -2.29
CA LEU A 277 -0.21 28.35 -2.34
C LEU A 277 0.98 28.70 -1.42
N ALA A 278 1.04 28.09 -0.24
CA ALA A 278 2.09 28.32 0.74
C ALA A 278 3.44 27.68 0.38
N MET A 279 3.45 26.70 -0.54
CA MET A 279 4.63 25.95 -0.96
C MET A 279 4.91 26.15 -2.45
N PRO A 280 5.61 27.23 -2.86
CA PRO A 280 5.83 27.57 -4.25
C PRO A 280 6.42 26.46 -5.12
N GLU A 281 7.29 25.63 -4.55
CA GLU A 281 7.94 24.48 -5.19
C GLU A 281 6.97 23.34 -5.55
N LEU A 282 5.78 23.33 -4.95
CA LEU A 282 4.71 22.38 -5.28
C LEU A 282 3.61 23.01 -6.15
N ARG A 283 3.73 24.27 -6.55
CA ARG A 283 2.78 24.90 -7.48
C ARG A 283 3.10 24.46 -8.91
N ASN A 284 2.14 23.82 -9.56
CA ASN A 284 2.19 23.60 -11.00
C ASN A 284 1.43 24.73 -11.74
N PRO A 285 1.59 24.89 -13.07
CA PRO A 285 0.98 26.00 -13.82
C PRO A 285 -0.54 26.08 -13.69
N ASP A 286 -1.21 24.96 -13.41
CA ASP A 286 -2.66 24.89 -13.29
C ASP A 286 -3.16 25.23 -11.88
N THR A 287 -2.28 25.24 -10.87
CA THR A 287 -2.67 25.34 -9.45
C THR A 287 -3.50 26.59 -9.15
N LEU A 288 -3.04 27.75 -9.61
CA LEU A 288 -3.72 29.03 -9.37
C LEU A 288 -5.05 29.11 -10.13
N TYR A 289 -5.09 28.62 -11.37
CA TYR A 289 -6.33 28.58 -12.17
C TYR A 289 -7.35 27.61 -11.58
N ASN A 290 -6.90 26.44 -11.14
CA ASN A 290 -7.70 25.42 -10.48
C ASN A 290 -8.33 25.96 -9.20
N TYR A 291 -7.54 26.66 -8.38
CA TYR A 291 -8.05 27.23 -7.14
C TYR A 291 -9.01 28.40 -7.40
N ALA A 292 -8.70 29.28 -8.37
CA ALA A 292 -9.60 30.34 -8.77
C ALA A 292 -10.95 29.79 -9.28
N ALA A 293 -10.93 28.75 -10.11
CA ALA A 293 -12.15 28.10 -10.59
C ALA A 293 -12.95 27.44 -9.46
N TYR A 294 -12.26 26.85 -8.49
CA TYR A 294 -12.88 26.30 -7.28
C TYR A 294 -13.59 27.39 -6.46
N LEU A 295 -12.89 28.49 -6.16
CA LEU A 295 -13.45 29.63 -5.40
C LEU A 295 -14.61 30.30 -6.14
N GLN A 296 -14.52 30.42 -7.46
CA GLN A 296 -15.60 30.96 -8.27
C GLN A 296 -16.89 30.12 -8.13
N LYS A 297 -16.78 28.79 -8.09
CA LYS A 297 -17.93 27.90 -7.84
C LYS A 297 -18.53 28.06 -6.44
N LYS A 298 -17.71 28.43 -5.44
CA LYS A 298 -18.17 28.77 -4.08
C LYS A 298 -18.74 30.18 -3.93
N GLY A 299 -18.70 31.00 -4.98
CA GLY A 299 -19.15 32.41 -4.93
C GLY A 299 -18.09 33.39 -4.40
N GLU A 300 -16.84 32.95 -4.21
CA GLU A 300 -15.72 33.77 -3.72
C GLU A 300 -14.99 34.48 -4.88
N GLY A 301 -15.74 35.22 -5.70
CA GLY A 301 -15.25 35.79 -6.95
C GLY A 301 -14.11 36.80 -6.82
N GLU A 302 -13.98 37.50 -5.70
CA GLU A 302 -12.87 38.42 -5.45
C GLU A 302 -11.54 37.69 -5.22
N ARG A 303 -11.51 36.69 -4.32
CA ARG A 303 -10.32 35.84 -4.12
C ARG A 303 -9.95 35.12 -5.41
N ALA A 304 -10.93 34.62 -6.17
CA ALA A 304 -10.69 34.00 -7.47
C ALA A 304 -9.99 34.96 -8.47
N ARG A 305 -10.44 36.22 -8.57
CA ARG A 305 -9.79 37.23 -9.43
C ARG A 305 -8.35 37.52 -9.00
N SER A 306 -8.09 37.63 -7.69
CA SER A 306 -6.74 37.85 -7.17
C SER A 306 -5.78 36.72 -7.54
N LEU A 307 -6.24 35.46 -7.48
CA LEU A 307 -5.44 34.31 -7.88
C LEU A 307 -5.17 34.26 -9.38
N ILE A 308 -6.13 34.68 -10.21
CA ILE A 308 -5.92 34.79 -11.66
C ILE A 308 -4.88 35.86 -11.97
N SER A 309 -4.91 37.01 -11.28
CA SER A 309 -3.89 38.05 -11.43
C SER A 309 -2.50 37.52 -11.06
N MET A 310 -2.38 36.83 -9.93
CA MET A 310 -1.13 36.18 -9.51
C MET A 310 -0.64 35.17 -10.57
N ALA A 311 -1.53 34.40 -11.18
CA ALA A 311 -1.18 33.43 -12.23
C ALA A 311 -0.67 34.07 -13.52
N ILE A 312 -1.09 35.31 -13.81
CA ILE A 312 -0.61 36.08 -14.95
C ILE A 312 0.78 36.67 -14.66
N GLU A 313 1.04 37.07 -13.41
CA GLU A 313 2.32 37.63 -12.96
C GLU A 313 3.43 36.57 -12.83
N ASP A 314 3.08 35.32 -12.48
CA ASP A 314 4.03 34.20 -12.35
C ASP A 314 4.51 33.64 -13.71
N LYS A 315 4.00 34.12 -14.85
CA LYS A 315 4.39 33.71 -16.23
C LYS A 315 5.46 34.62 -16.84
#